data_AF-A0A0C3D7S7-F1
#
_entry.id   AF-A0A0C3D7S7-F1
#
_cell.length_a   1.000
_cell.length_b   1.000
_cell.length_c   1.000
_cell.angle_alpha   90.00
_cell.angle_beta   90.00
_cell.angle_gamma   90.00
#
_symmetry.space_group_name_H-M   'P 1'
#
loop_
_entity.id
_entity.type
_entity.pdbx_description
1 polymer ?
#
loop_
_entity_poly.entity_id
_entity_poly.type
_entity_poly.pdbx_seq_one_letter_code
_entity_poly.pdbx_strand_id
1 'polypeptide(L)'
;MISPRKDHSVSAESKAKLQVLWRHIQYLVIDEVSMISKAFLARLSRNISIGKMAEGELPSCHSFGGISVILCSDFFQFLPVTCAPSEALYFPTTTVQCNREDSQTGCTIFEEFTTVVTLKEQMQVTDPIWQDFLQHLWVGQVQEKHITMLCTLVLTNQNYVETDFCLQPWNNASLITPRHGVRRIWNDTALHKHAKEMQSMVFECQAKDTIKGQPLTLAEHYATLIRHQGADAKQRKQDLPDTVRVAFEMKVMVT
;
A
#
# COMPACT_ATOMS: atom_id res chain seq x y z
N MET A 1 28.08 18.72 -19.70
CA MET A 1 26.78 19.44 -19.79
C MET A 1 25.74 18.57 -19.11
N ILE A 2 25.34 18.94 -17.90
CA ILE A 2 24.29 18.25 -17.14
C ILE A 2 22.96 18.75 -17.70
N SER A 3 22.17 17.86 -18.31
CA SER A 3 20.84 18.18 -18.79
C SER A 3 19.97 18.68 -17.62
N PRO A 4 19.23 19.80 -17.76
CA PRO A 4 18.37 20.28 -16.70
C PRO A 4 17.28 19.24 -16.44
N ARG A 5 17.07 18.93 -15.15
CA ARG A 5 15.97 18.07 -14.70
C ARG A 5 14.67 18.64 -15.28
N LYS A 6 13.94 17.84 -16.05
CA LYS A 6 12.58 18.17 -16.49
C LYS A 6 11.73 18.43 -15.26
N ASP A 7 11.30 19.67 -15.07
CA ASP A 7 10.14 19.95 -14.25
C ASP A 7 8.97 19.12 -14.80
N HIS A 8 8.43 18.25 -13.96
CA HIS A 8 7.25 17.45 -14.26
C HIS A 8 6.02 18.37 -14.32
N SER A 9 5.93 19.19 -15.36
CA SER A 9 4.68 19.88 -15.69
C SER A 9 3.63 18.83 -16.05
N VAL A 10 2.50 18.87 -15.35
CA VAL A 10 1.35 17.99 -15.61
C VAL A 10 0.90 18.26 -17.06
N SER A 11 0.74 17.20 -17.87
CA SER A 11 0.31 17.37 -19.26
C SER A 11 -1.06 18.04 -19.33
N ALA A 12 -1.30 18.82 -20.39
CA ALA A 12 -2.57 19.54 -20.56
C ALA A 12 -3.79 18.59 -20.52
N GLU A 13 -3.67 17.40 -21.12
CA GLU A 13 -4.70 16.36 -21.08
C GLU A 13 -4.96 15.85 -19.65
N SER A 14 -3.89 15.60 -18.87
CA SER A 14 -4.03 15.15 -17.48
C SER A 14 -4.65 16.24 -16.61
N LYS A 15 -4.29 17.50 -16.85
CA LYS A 15 -4.88 18.66 -16.17
C LYS A 15 -6.38 18.74 -16.44
N ALA A 16 -6.81 18.63 -17.70
CA ALA A 16 -8.23 18.66 -18.05
C ALA A 16 -9.02 17.53 -17.36
N LYS A 17 -8.47 16.30 -17.34
CA LYS A 17 -9.09 15.17 -16.60
C LYS A 17 -9.21 15.45 -15.11
N LEU A 18 -8.15 15.99 -14.49
CA LEU A 18 -8.18 16.38 -13.08
C LEU A 18 -9.22 17.46 -12.81
N GLN A 19 -9.34 18.47 -13.68
CA GLN A 19 -10.31 19.54 -13.52
C GLN A 19 -11.75 19.01 -13.55
N VAL A 20 -12.05 18.11 -14.49
CA VAL A 20 -13.37 17.47 -14.55
C VAL A 20 -13.65 16.66 -13.28
N LEU A 21 -12.68 15.86 -12.83
CA LEU A 21 -12.84 15.00 -11.65
C LEU A 21 -13.03 15.81 -10.36
N TRP A 22 -12.18 16.80 -10.13
CA TRP A 22 -12.14 17.54 -8.88
C TRP A 22 -13.16 18.67 -8.80
N ARG A 23 -13.81 19.06 -9.91
CA ARG A 23 -14.76 20.18 -9.96
C ARG A 23 -15.76 20.19 -8.80
N HIS A 24 -16.43 19.06 -8.56
CA HIS A 24 -17.53 18.95 -7.60
C HIS A 24 -17.16 18.32 -6.25
N ILE A 25 -15.93 17.85 -6.08
CA ILE A 25 -15.49 17.17 -4.85
C ILE A 25 -15.28 18.20 -3.74
N GLN A 26 -15.99 18.08 -2.61
CA GLN A 26 -15.86 19.00 -1.47
C GLN A 26 -15.07 18.41 -0.31
N TYR A 27 -15.07 17.08 -0.20
CA TYR A 27 -14.42 16.33 0.87
C TYR A 27 -13.45 15.31 0.29
N LEU A 28 -12.29 15.16 0.93
CA LEU A 28 -11.33 14.10 0.67
C LEU A 28 -11.07 13.36 1.99
N VAL A 29 -11.33 12.05 1.99
CA VAL A 29 -10.97 11.18 3.11
C VAL A 29 -9.76 10.36 2.69
N ILE A 30 -8.72 10.37 3.53
CA ILE A 30 -7.49 9.60 3.32
C ILE A 30 -7.35 8.64 4.49
N ASP A 31 -7.56 7.36 4.21
CA ASP A 31 -7.34 6.28 5.16
C ASP A 31 -5.89 5.77 5.09
N GLU A 32 -5.42 5.17 6.17
CA GLU A 32 -4.04 4.70 6.36
C GLU A 32 -2.96 5.74 6.05
N VAL A 33 -3.18 6.97 6.52
CA VAL A 33 -2.28 8.12 6.29
C VAL A 33 -0.86 7.91 6.85
N SER A 34 -0.63 7.01 7.82
CA SER A 34 0.71 6.68 8.34
C SER A 34 1.67 6.18 7.25
N MET A 35 1.12 5.57 6.19
CA MET A 35 1.89 5.05 5.07
C MET A 35 2.20 6.11 4.00
N ILE A 36 1.75 7.34 4.18
CA ILE A 36 1.97 8.45 3.24
C ILE A 36 3.19 9.26 3.66
N SER A 37 4.07 9.55 2.70
CA SER A 37 5.22 10.42 2.92
C SER A 37 4.85 11.90 2.84
N LYS A 38 5.62 12.76 3.52
CA LYS A 38 5.53 14.22 3.43
C LYS A 38 5.56 14.70 1.98
N ALA A 39 6.53 14.22 1.20
CA ALA A 39 6.62 14.60 -0.21
C ALA A 39 5.39 14.16 -1.03
N PHE A 40 4.79 13.01 -0.74
CA PHE A 40 3.58 12.58 -1.42
C PHE A 40 2.38 13.46 -1.06
N LEU A 41 2.21 13.81 0.21
CA LEU A 41 1.14 14.69 0.67
C LEU A 41 1.20 16.06 -0.01
N ALA A 42 2.40 16.65 -0.13
CA ALA A 42 2.61 17.91 -0.84
C ALA A 42 2.22 17.81 -2.32
N ARG A 43 2.66 16.74 -3.00
CA ARG A 43 2.31 16.50 -4.41
C ARG A 43 0.81 16.27 -4.60
N LEU A 44 0.16 15.58 -3.66
CA LEU A 44 -1.28 15.35 -3.67
C LEU A 44 -2.04 16.68 -3.54
N SER A 45 -1.69 17.49 -2.53
CA SER A 45 -2.26 18.84 -2.34
C SER A 45 -2.09 19.71 -3.59
N ARG A 46 -0.87 19.76 -4.16
CA ARG A 46 -0.59 20.51 -5.39
C ARG A 46 -1.46 20.06 -6.57
N ASN A 47 -1.59 18.75 -6.80
CA ASN A 47 -2.37 18.22 -7.91
C ASN A 47 -3.87 18.48 -7.74
N ILE A 48 -4.38 18.42 -6.51
CA ILE A 48 -5.77 18.76 -6.20
C ILE A 48 -6.01 20.26 -6.43
N SER A 49 -5.11 21.12 -5.97
CA SER A 49 -5.18 22.56 -6.25
C SER A 49 -5.24 22.83 -7.76
N ILE A 50 -4.43 22.14 -8.57
CA ILE A 50 -4.48 22.24 -10.04
C ILE A 50 -5.84 21.78 -10.60
N GLY A 51 -6.41 20.70 -10.08
CA GLY A 51 -7.73 20.22 -10.47
C GLY A 51 -8.88 21.14 -10.03
N LYS A 52 -8.69 21.91 -8.95
CA LYS A 52 -9.68 22.86 -8.44
C LYS A 52 -9.64 24.23 -9.12
N MET A 53 -8.56 24.56 -9.80
CA MET A 53 -8.48 25.79 -10.60
C MET A 53 -9.50 25.78 -11.74
N ALA A 54 -10.47 26.69 -11.69
CA ALA A 54 -11.29 27.03 -12.85
C ALA A 54 -10.44 27.81 -13.88
N GLU A 55 -10.81 27.74 -15.16
CA GLU A 55 -10.15 28.53 -16.20
C GLU A 55 -10.31 30.04 -15.90
N GLY A 56 -9.21 30.71 -15.61
CA GLY A 56 -9.17 32.16 -15.36
C GLY A 56 -9.23 32.59 -13.89
N GLU A 57 -9.37 31.66 -12.94
CA GLU A 57 -9.32 31.98 -11.50
C GLU A 57 -7.89 31.93 -10.96
N LEU A 58 -7.60 32.78 -9.96
CA LEU A 58 -6.32 32.74 -9.26
C LEU A 58 -6.18 31.42 -8.47
N PRO A 59 -4.94 30.93 -8.27
CA PRO A 59 -4.69 29.82 -7.37
C PRO A 59 -5.30 30.08 -6.00
N SER A 60 -6.10 29.14 -5.49
CA SER A 60 -6.43 29.12 -4.07
C SER A 60 -5.12 29.10 -3.27
N CYS A 61 -4.99 30.03 -2.33
CA CYS A 61 -3.85 30.03 -1.40
C CYS A 61 -3.95 28.90 -0.36
N HIS A 62 -5.13 28.27 -0.23
CA HIS A 62 -5.36 27.15 0.68
C HIS A 62 -4.83 25.83 0.11
N SER A 63 -4.28 25.00 1.00
CA SER A 63 -3.94 23.60 0.75
C SER A 63 -5.11 22.83 0.13
N PHE A 64 -4.81 21.83 -0.71
CA PHE A 64 -5.80 21.00 -1.41
C PHE A 64 -6.85 21.78 -2.22
N GLY A 65 -6.53 22.99 -2.68
CA GLY A 65 -7.49 23.82 -3.42
C GLY A 65 -8.72 24.21 -2.60
N GLY A 66 -8.63 24.25 -1.27
CA GLY A 66 -9.69 24.68 -0.38
C GLY A 66 -10.76 23.62 -0.07
N ILE A 67 -10.52 22.34 -0.39
CA ILE A 67 -11.43 21.26 0.03
C ILE A 67 -11.22 20.88 1.50
N SER A 68 -12.26 20.33 2.10
CA SER A 68 -12.15 19.75 3.45
C SER A 68 -11.49 18.37 3.37
N VAL A 69 -10.45 18.15 4.18
CA VAL A 69 -9.71 16.88 4.20
C VAL A 69 -9.86 16.20 5.56
N ILE A 70 -10.11 14.89 5.56
CA ILE A 70 -10.17 14.05 6.75
C ILE A 70 -9.07 13.01 6.63
N LEU A 71 -8.17 12.97 7.61
CA LEU A 71 -7.10 12.00 7.69
C LEU A 71 -7.45 10.95 8.76
N CYS A 72 -7.41 9.67 8.37
CA CYS A 72 -7.64 8.53 9.23
C CYS A 72 -6.39 7.63 9.21
N SER A 73 -5.87 7.25 10.37
CA SER A 73 -4.81 6.25 10.49
C SER A 73 -4.52 5.89 11.94
N ASP A 74 -3.84 4.77 12.14
CA ASP A 74 -3.11 4.43 13.36
C ASP A 74 -1.60 4.56 13.09
N PHE A 75 -0.98 5.61 13.66
CA PHE A 75 0.43 5.94 13.44
C PHE A 75 1.42 4.96 14.08
N PHE A 76 0.95 3.99 14.88
CA PHE A 76 1.77 2.91 15.41
C PHE A 76 1.87 1.71 14.45
N GLN A 77 1.18 1.76 13.30
CA GLN A 77 1.28 0.75 12.26
C GLN A 77 2.47 1.01 11.31
N PHE A 78 2.28 0.76 10.01
CA PHE A 78 3.36 0.82 9.02
C PHE A 78 3.74 2.27 8.68
N LEU A 79 5.06 2.49 8.62
CA LEU A 79 5.68 3.69 8.07
C LEU A 79 5.51 3.76 6.54
N PRO A 80 5.76 4.95 5.94
CA PRO A 80 5.72 5.09 4.49
C PRO A 80 6.64 4.12 3.76
N VAL A 81 6.10 3.43 2.78
CA VAL A 81 6.82 2.40 2.03
C VAL A 81 7.76 3.07 1.02
N THR A 82 8.95 2.50 0.82
CA THR A 82 9.98 2.96 -0.14
C THR A 82 10.59 4.34 0.12
N CYS A 83 10.30 4.96 1.27
CA CYS A 83 10.88 6.23 1.70
C CYS A 83 11.69 6.04 2.99
N ALA A 84 12.52 7.03 3.33
CA ALA A 84 13.19 7.04 4.64
C ALA A 84 12.15 7.23 5.75
N PRO A 85 12.33 6.65 6.96
CA PRO A 85 11.42 6.89 8.09
C PRO A 85 11.20 8.37 8.42
N SER A 86 12.21 9.21 8.17
CA SER A 86 12.13 10.67 8.33
C SER A 86 11.10 11.36 7.42
N GLU A 87 10.60 10.67 6.39
CA GLU A 87 9.55 11.15 5.50
C GLU A 87 8.14 10.90 6.04
N ALA A 88 7.97 10.21 7.16
CA ALA A 88 6.68 10.10 7.83
C ALA A 88 6.17 11.48 8.27
N LEU A 89 4.85 11.67 8.21
CA LEU A 89 4.21 12.97 8.45
C LEU A 89 4.46 13.53 9.85
N TYR A 90 4.52 12.65 10.84
CA TYR A 90 4.71 12.98 12.25
C TYR A 90 6.18 13.06 12.67
N PHE A 91 7.13 12.82 11.76
CA PHE A 91 8.54 13.00 12.05
C PHE A 91 8.95 14.47 11.84
N PRO A 92 9.57 15.12 12.85
CA PRO A 92 9.97 16.51 12.74
C PRO A 92 10.97 16.70 11.61
N THR A 93 10.84 17.80 10.88
CA THR A 93 11.74 18.13 9.77
C THR A 93 12.96 18.86 10.30
N THR A 94 14.06 18.13 10.53
CA THR A 94 15.34 18.76 10.85
C THR A 94 15.95 19.37 9.58
N THR A 95 16.30 20.65 9.63
CA THR A 95 16.81 21.48 8.52
C THR A 95 18.04 20.93 7.79
N VAL A 96 18.72 19.92 8.34
CA VAL A 96 19.96 19.35 7.79
C VAL A 96 19.71 18.14 6.87
N GLN A 97 18.54 17.48 6.95
CA GLN A 97 18.29 16.20 6.26
C GLN A 97 17.24 16.24 5.15
N CYS A 98 16.36 17.25 5.12
CA CYS A 98 15.28 17.35 4.13
C CYS A 98 15.54 18.49 3.13
N ASN A 99 16.54 18.34 2.25
CA ASN A 99 16.76 19.28 1.12
C ASN A 99 15.69 19.16 0.00
N ARG A 100 14.47 18.74 0.33
CA ARG A 100 13.37 18.57 -0.63
C ARG A 100 12.22 19.48 -0.24
N GLU A 101 11.96 20.47 -1.09
CA GLU A 101 10.87 21.45 -0.95
C GLU A 101 9.51 20.76 -0.72
N ASP A 102 9.24 19.65 -1.42
CA ASP A 102 8.03 18.86 -1.26
C ASP A 102 7.91 18.28 0.16
N SER A 103 9.00 17.82 0.80
CA SER A 103 8.94 17.25 2.16
C SER A 103 8.65 18.33 3.20
N GLN A 104 9.24 19.52 3.06
CA GLN A 104 8.97 20.66 3.95
C GLN A 104 7.51 21.11 3.79
N THR A 105 7.04 21.25 2.56
CA THR A 105 5.65 21.62 2.26
C THR A 105 4.67 20.60 2.83
N GLY A 106 4.96 19.31 2.70
CA GLY A 106 4.13 18.25 3.24
C GLY A 106 4.04 18.27 4.76
N CYS A 107 5.13 18.61 5.44
CA CYS A 107 5.15 18.81 6.90
C CYS A 107 4.23 19.97 7.30
N THR A 108 4.38 21.12 6.64
CA THR A 108 3.55 22.30 6.90
C THR A 108 2.07 22.02 6.66
N ILE A 109 1.71 21.33 5.57
CA ILE A 109 0.34 20.92 5.30
C ILE A 109 -0.21 20.00 6.41
N PHE A 110 0.60 19.06 6.90
CA PHE A 110 0.17 18.16 7.97
C PHE A 110 -0.04 18.92 9.30
N GLU A 111 0.77 19.95 9.56
CA GLU A 111 0.64 20.81 10.75
C GLU A 111 -0.57 21.76 10.68
N GLU A 112 -1.18 21.98 9.51
CA GLU A 112 -2.43 22.76 9.39
C GLU A 112 -3.64 22.05 10.03
N PHE A 113 -3.57 20.74 10.26
CA PHE A 113 -4.63 19.97 10.90
C PHE A 113 -4.63 20.19 12.42
N THR A 114 -5.56 21.02 12.89
CA THR A 114 -5.68 21.36 14.32
C THR A 114 -6.68 20.50 15.08
N THR A 115 -7.65 19.91 14.38
CA THR A 115 -8.69 19.08 14.99
C THR A 115 -8.27 17.61 14.98
N VAL A 116 -8.05 17.05 16.16
CA VAL A 116 -7.67 15.65 16.34
C VAL A 116 -8.78 14.91 17.11
N VAL A 117 -9.25 13.80 16.55
CA VAL A 117 -10.22 12.92 17.18
C VAL A 117 -9.56 11.57 17.44
N THR A 118 -9.51 11.15 18.70
CA THR A 118 -8.97 9.84 19.10
C THR A 118 -10.10 8.90 19.45
N LEU A 119 -10.26 7.83 18.67
CA LEU A 119 -11.16 6.73 18.99
C LEU A 119 -10.54 5.87 20.10
N LYS A 120 -11.34 5.50 21.11
CA LYS A 120 -10.86 4.78 22.30
C LYS A 120 -11.36 3.34 22.39
N GLU A 121 -12.41 2.99 21.66
CA GLU A 121 -13.05 1.69 21.74
C GLU A 121 -12.61 0.82 20.55
N GLN A 122 -12.09 -0.37 20.86
CA GLN A 122 -11.75 -1.38 19.86
C GLN A 122 -12.92 -2.35 19.69
N MET A 123 -13.43 -2.46 18.48
CA MET A 123 -14.63 -3.26 18.16
C MET A 123 -14.31 -4.65 17.59
N GLN A 124 -13.06 -4.90 17.17
CA GLN A 124 -12.72 -6.13 16.43
C GLN A 124 -12.47 -7.35 17.33
N VAL A 125 -11.76 -7.16 18.44
CA VAL A 125 -11.34 -8.24 19.34
C VAL A 125 -12.20 -8.16 20.59
N THR A 126 -12.86 -9.25 20.97
CA THR A 126 -13.71 -9.33 22.18
C THR A 126 -13.02 -10.05 23.34
N ASP A 127 -11.95 -10.78 23.07
CA ASP A 127 -11.20 -11.53 24.09
C ASP A 127 -10.37 -10.56 24.96
N PRO A 128 -10.58 -10.53 26.28
CA PRO A 128 -9.92 -9.56 27.16
C PRO A 128 -8.41 -9.80 27.29
N ILE A 129 -7.94 -11.04 27.16
CA ILE A 129 -6.51 -11.39 27.23
C ILE A 129 -5.80 -10.87 25.97
N TRP A 130 -6.44 -11.05 24.82
CA TRP A 130 -5.93 -10.59 23.53
C TRP A 130 -6.00 -9.06 23.40
N GLN A 131 -7.05 -8.42 23.93
CA GLN A 131 -7.15 -6.96 24.04
C GLN A 131 -6.02 -6.37 24.90
N ASP A 132 -5.80 -6.94 26.10
CA ASP A 132 -4.72 -6.51 27.00
C ASP A 132 -3.36 -6.61 26.31
N PHE A 133 -3.10 -7.73 25.62
CA PHE A 133 -1.89 -7.90 24.82
C PHE A 133 -1.76 -6.84 23.72
N LEU A 134 -2.79 -6.63 22.90
CA LEU A 134 -2.75 -5.67 21.79
C LEU A 134 -2.51 -4.25 22.26
N GLN A 135 -3.14 -3.84 23.37
CA GLN A 135 -2.95 -2.51 23.94
C GLN A 135 -1.49 -2.31 24.38
N HIS A 136 -0.90 -3.31 25.05
CA HIS A 136 0.49 -3.26 25.47
C HIS A 136 1.46 -3.34 24.30
N LEU A 137 1.14 -4.11 23.25
CA LEU A 137 1.93 -4.17 22.02
C LEU A 137 1.95 -2.79 21.33
N TRP A 138 0.80 -2.13 21.26
CA TRP A 138 0.65 -0.82 20.63
C TRP A 138 1.51 0.26 21.30
N VAL A 139 1.59 0.29 22.64
CA VAL A 139 2.49 1.20 23.38
C VAL A 139 3.94 0.70 23.52
N GLY A 140 4.25 -0.50 23.05
CA GLY A 140 5.57 -1.12 23.19
C GLY A 140 5.92 -1.59 24.62
N GLN A 141 4.92 -1.91 25.44
CA GLN A 141 5.07 -2.36 26.85
C GLN A 141 4.69 -3.84 27.02
N VAL A 142 5.17 -4.71 26.11
CA VAL A 142 4.88 -6.14 26.16
C VAL A 142 5.51 -6.77 27.41
N GLN A 143 4.73 -7.57 28.15
CA GLN A 143 5.13 -8.24 29.39
C GLN A 143 5.33 -9.75 29.16
N GLU A 144 5.99 -10.42 30.11
CA GLU A 144 6.25 -11.86 30.02
C GLU A 144 4.97 -12.70 29.82
N LYS A 145 3.88 -12.37 30.54
CA LYS A 145 2.58 -13.03 30.38
C LYS A 145 2.07 -13.01 28.93
N HIS A 146 2.32 -11.93 28.19
CA HIS A 146 1.92 -11.80 26.79
C HIS A 146 2.76 -12.70 25.89
N ILE A 147 4.07 -12.79 26.15
CA ILE A 147 4.96 -13.68 25.42
C ILE A 147 4.58 -15.14 25.67
N THR A 148 4.31 -15.52 26.93
CA THR A 148 3.83 -16.86 27.27
C THR A 148 2.56 -17.20 26.49
N MET A 149 1.59 -16.28 26.42
CA MET A 149 0.36 -16.45 25.66
C MET A 149 0.62 -16.59 24.15
N LEU A 150 1.51 -15.81 23.55
CA LEU A 150 1.88 -15.98 22.13
C LEU A 150 2.57 -17.33 21.88
N CYS A 151 3.43 -17.76 22.80
CA CYS A 151 4.13 -19.03 22.67
C CYS A 151 3.17 -20.22 22.60
N THR A 152 1.99 -20.17 23.23
CA THR A 152 1.01 -21.27 23.11
C THR A 152 0.42 -21.39 21.71
N LEU A 153 0.54 -20.36 20.86
CA LEU A 153 0.06 -20.38 19.47
C LEU A 153 1.10 -20.96 18.49
N VAL A 154 2.33 -21.22 18.95
CA VAL A 154 3.40 -21.76 18.12
C VAL A 154 3.22 -23.28 17.99
N LEU A 155 3.07 -23.77 16.75
CA LEU A 155 2.79 -25.18 16.46
C LEU A 155 3.84 -26.16 16.99
N THR A 156 5.08 -25.72 17.16
CA THR A 156 6.18 -26.54 17.68
C THR A 156 6.26 -26.53 19.21
N ASN A 157 5.37 -25.83 19.90
CA ASN A 157 5.36 -25.79 21.36
C ASN A 157 4.78 -27.10 21.93
N GLN A 158 5.39 -27.61 23.01
CA GLN A 158 4.91 -28.81 23.72
C GLN A 158 3.52 -28.61 24.33
N ASN A 159 3.19 -27.38 24.73
CA ASN A 159 1.89 -27.02 25.31
C ASN A 159 0.89 -26.53 24.25
N TYR A 160 1.15 -26.81 22.97
CA TYR A 160 0.25 -26.43 21.88
C TYR A 160 -1.06 -27.22 21.98
N VAL A 161 -2.18 -26.50 21.88
CA VAL A 161 -3.50 -27.13 21.74
C VAL A 161 -3.63 -27.62 20.31
N GLU A 162 -3.68 -28.94 20.13
CA GLU A 162 -3.83 -29.55 18.81
C GLU A 162 -5.03 -28.94 18.07
N THR A 163 -4.74 -28.27 16.96
CA THR A 163 -5.75 -27.62 16.13
C THR A 163 -5.91 -28.38 14.83
N ASP A 164 -7.15 -28.78 14.53
CA ASP A 164 -7.47 -29.39 13.25
C ASP A 164 -7.64 -28.30 12.17
N PHE A 165 -6.64 -28.20 11.29
CA PHE A 165 -6.64 -27.27 10.15
C PHE A 165 -7.64 -27.65 9.04
N CYS A 166 -8.33 -28.79 9.15
CA CYS A 166 -9.37 -29.20 8.22
C CYS A 166 -10.76 -28.67 8.61
N LEU A 167 -10.92 -28.17 9.84
CA LEU A 167 -12.18 -27.65 10.36
C LEU A 167 -12.24 -26.13 10.33
N GLN A 168 -13.46 -25.59 10.37
CA GLN A 168 -13.68 -24.14 10.56
C GLN A 168 -13.17 -23.72 11.96
N PRO A 169 -12.58 -22.53 12.12
CA PRO A 169 -12.34 -21.50 11.10
C PRO A 169 -11.03 -21.68 10.29
N TRP A 170 -10.24 -22.72 10.60
CA TRP A 170 -8.86 -22.86 10.12
C TRP A 170 -8.73 -23.33 8.66
N ASN A 171 -9.69 -24.11 8.18
CA ASN A 171 -9.68 -24.62 6.81
C ASN A 171 -9.74 -23.55 5.73
N ASN A 172 -10.16 -22.33 6.09
CA ASN A 172 -10.21 -21.15 5.23
C ASN A 172 -9.36 -19.98 5.76
N ALA A 173 -8.44 -20.23 6.69
CA ALA A 173 -7.59 -19.20 7.26
C ALA A 173 -6.66 -18.56 6.20
N SER A 174 -6.42 -17.26 6.35
CA SER A 174 -5.49 -16.52 5.50
C SER A 174 -4.06 -16.61 6.04
N LEU A 175 -3.09 -16.82 5.15
CA LEU A 175 -1.67 -16.73 5.51
C LEU A 175 -1.19 -15.28 5.42
N ILE A 176 -0.62 -14.78 6.51
CA ILE A 176 0.12 -13.51 6.52
C ILE A 176 1.61 -13.83 6.56
N THR A 177 2.38 -13.24 5.64
CA THR A 177 3.83 -13.47 5.55
C THR A 177 4.57 -12.18 5.15
N PRO A 178 5.74 -11.88 5.74
CA PRO A 178 6.51 -10.70 5.38
C PRO A 178 7.17 -10.79 4.00
N ARG A 179 7.26 -12.00 3.41
CA ARG A 179 7.97 -12.23 2.16
C ARG A 179 7.00 -12.53 1.01
N HIS A 180 7.03 -11.68 -0.01
CA HIS A 180 6.25 -11.85 -1.24
C HIS A 180 6.50 -13.21 -1.94
N GLY A 181 7.73 -13.74 -1.89
CA GLY A 181 8.04 -15.06 -2.44
C GLY A 181 7.28 -16.20 -1.75
N VAL A 182 7.18 -16.16 -0.42
CA VAL A 182 6.40 -17.14 0.36
C VAL A 182 4.92 -17.01 0.01
N ARG A 183 4.40 -15.78 -0.08
CA ARG A 183 3.02 -15.51 -0.51
C ARG A 183 2.70 -16.13 -1.86
N ARG A 184 3.60 -16.00 -2.85
CA ARG A 184 3.42 -16.59 -4.18
C ARG A 184 3.32 -18.12 -4.13
N ILE A 185 4.25 -18.77 -3.44
CA ILE A 185 4.26 -20.24 -3.31
C ILE A 185 3.01 -20.72 -2.57
N TRP A 186 2.61 -20.02 -1.51
CA TRP A 186 1.41 -20.36 -0.75
C TRP A 186 0.16 -20.23 -1.61
N ASN A 187 0.00 -19.13 -2.35
CA ASN A 187 -1.15 -18.92 -3.21
C ASN A 187 -1.23 -19.96 -4.35
N ASP A 188 -0.09 -20.34 -4.95
CA ASP A 188 -0.04 -21.40 -5.96
C ASP A 188 -0.41 -22.77 -5.35
N THR A 189 0.07 -23.08 -4.14
CA THR A 189 -0.32 -24.31 -3.42
C THR A 189 -1.81 -24.32 -3.06
N ALA A 190 -2.34 -23.19 -2.57
CA ALA A 190 -3.75 -23.03 -2.24
C ALA A 190 -4.64 -23.17 -3.49
N LEU A 191 -4.20 -22.65 -4.64
CA LEU A 191 -4.88 -22.82 -5.92
C LEU A 191 -5.02 -24.29 -6.30
N HIS A 192 -3.94 -25.06 -6.22
CA HIS A 192 -3.97 -26.50 -6.55
C HIS A 192 -4.83 -27.29 -5.57
N LYS A 193 -4.80 -26.95 -4.27
CA LYS A 193 -5.68 -27.53 -3.26
C LYS A 193 -7.16 -27.26 -3.60
N HIS A 194 -7.51 -26.00 -3.86
CA HIS A 194 -8.87 -25.58 -4.24
C HIS A 194 -9.35 -26.28 -5.52
N ALA A 195 -8.50 -26.35 -6.54
CA ALA A 195 -8.83 -27.01 -7.80
C ALA A 195 -9.14 -28.50 -7.60
N LYS A 196 -8.38 -29.18 -6.74
CA LYS A 196 -8.61 -30.59 -6.39
C LYS A 196 -9.92 -30.79 -5.60
N GLU A 197 -10.19 -29.94 -4.63
CA GLU A 197 -11.40 -30.00 -3.79
C GLU A 197 -12.67 -29.73 -4.61
N MET A 198 -12.62 -28.76 -5.51
CA MET A 198 -13.75 -28.38 -6.38
C MET A 198 -13.84 -29.22 -7.66
N GLN A 199 -12.95 -30.19 -7.85
CA GLN A 199 -12.81 -30.96 -9.09
C GLN A 199 -12.77 -30.07 -10.35
N SER A 200 -12.05 -28.95 -10.26
CA SER A 200 -11.97 -27.93 -11.30
C SER A 200 -10.60 -27.93 -11.97
N MET A 201 -10.57 -27.44 -13.22
CA MET A 201 -9.32 -27.29 -13.96
C MET A 201 -8.61 -26.00 -13.56
N VAL A 202 -7.27 -26.07 -13.51
CA VAL A 202 -6.42 -24.87 -13.42
C VAL A 202 -6.16 -24.38 -14.84
N PHE A 203 -6.54 -23.14 -15.10
CA PHE A 203 -6.27 -22.43 -16.34
C PHE A 203 -4.98 -21.63 -16.20
N GLU A 204 -4.08 -21.80 -17.16
CA GLU A 204 -2.85 -21.01 -17.24
C GLU A 204 -3.03 -19.91 -18.30
N CYS A 205 -3.00 -18.66 -17.86
CA CYS A 205 -3.12 -17.48 -18.71
C CYS A 205 -1.74 -16.83 -18.87
N GLN A 206 -1.19 -16.88 -20.08
CA GLN A 206 0.09 -16.25 -20.39
C GLN A 206 -0.11 -14.80 -20.84
N ALA A 207 0.76 -13.92 -20.36
CA ALA A 207 0.82 -12.54 -20.80
C ALA A 207 1.27 -12.46 -22.27
N LYS A 208 0.73 -11.48 -22.99
CA LYS A 208 1.16 -11.15 -24.36
C LYS A 208 1.73 -9.74 -24.35
N ASP A 209 3.06 -9.66 -24.36
CA ASP A 209 3.75 -8.38 -24.39
C ASP A 209 3.73 -7.78 -25.80
N THR A 210 3.46 -6.49 -25.89
CA THR A 210 3.46 -5.73 -27.15
C THR A 210 4.10 -4.36 -26.96
N ILE A 211 4.73 -3.82 -28.00
CA ILE A 211 5.20 -2.43 -28.03
C ILE A 211 4.32 -1.67 -29.02
N LYS A 212 3.58 -0.67 -28.55
CA LYS A 212 2.63 0.13 -29.37
C LYS A 212 1.63 -0.74 -30.16
N GLY A 213 1.17 -1.84 -29.55
CA GLY A 213 0.24 -2.79 -30.16
C GLY A 213 0.86 -3.72 -31.21
N GLN A 214 2.18 -3.67 -31.42
CA GLN A 214 2.89 -4.60 -32.29
C GLN A 214 3.52 -5.73 -31.47
N PRO A 215 3.55 -6.96 -32.00
CA PRO A 215 4.26 -8.07 -31.35
C PRO A 215 5.75 -7.74 -31.27
N LEU A 216 6.38 -8.18 -30.19
CA LEU A 216 7.81 -7.98 -29.99
C LEU A 216 8.61 -8.73 -31.06
N THR A 217 9.67 -8.10 -31.57
CA THR A 217 10.69 -8.79 -32.37
C THR A 217 11.50 -9.76 -31.50
N LEU A 218 12.24 -10.68 -32.10
CA LEU A 218 13.08 -11.64 -31.36
C LEU A 218 14.11 -10.94 -30.47
N ALA A 219 14.74 -9.87 -30.97
CA ALA A 219 15.69 -9.06 -30.21
C ALA A 219 15.02 -8.36 -29.02
N GLU A 220 13.81 -7.84 -29.21
CA GLU A 220 13.02 -7.24 -28.13
C GLU A 220 12.59 -8.29 -27.12
N HIS A 221 12.11 -9.47 -27.54
CA HIS A 221 11.81 -10.59 -26.65
C HIS A 221 13.01 -10.98 -25.77
N TYR A 222 14.20 -11.11 -26.36
CA TYR A 222 15.42 -11.37 -25.60
C TYR A 222 15.76 -10.22 -24.65
N ALA A 223 15.63 -8.97 -25.10
CA ALA A 223 15.84 -7.80 -24.25
C ALA A 223 14.85 -7.74 -23.08
N THR A 224 13.58 -8.10 -23.31
CA THR A 224 12.57 -8.24 -22.26
C THR A 224 13.04 -9.30 -21.28
N LEU A 225 13.30 -10.54 -21.73
CA LEU A 225 13.74 -11.68 -20.90
C LEU A 225 15.00 -11.37 -20.07
N ILE A 226 16.00 -10.71 -20.64
CA ILE A 226 17.24 -10.33 -19.95
C ILE A 226 16.95 -9.30 -18.84
N ARG A 227 15.98 -8.38 -19.03
CA ARG A 227 15.53 -7.48 -17.95
C ARG A 227 14.88 -8.23 -16.79
N HIS A 228 14.28 -9.42 -16.99
CA HIS A 228 13.74 -10.23 -15.87
C HIS A 228 14.85 -10.81 -14.98
N GLN A 229 16.06 -10.99 -15.51
CA GLN A 229 17.16 -11.66 -14.82
C GLN A 229 18.18 -10.69 -14.18
N GLY A 230 18.12 -9.39 -14.52
CA GLY A 230 19.08 -8.37 -14.08
C GLY A 230 18.65 -7.49 -12.89
N ALA A 231 19.52 -6.56 -12.52
CA ALA A 231 19.31 -5.58 -11.43
C ALA A 231 18.08 -4.66 -11.62
N ASP A 232 17.58 -4.55 -12.86
CA ASP A 232 16.37 -3.81 -13.23
C ASP A 232 15.06 -4.54 -12.87
N ALA A 233 15.12 -5.79 -12.37
CA ALA A 233 13.96 -6.49 -11.81
C ALA A 233 13.25 -5.70 -10.68
N LYS A 234 13.95 -4.74 -10.04
CA LYS A 234 13.35 -3.82 -9.06
C LYS A 234 12.34 -2.82 -9.67
N GLN A 235 12.45 -2.49 -10.95
CA GLN A 235 11.52 -1.57 -11.64
C GLN A 235 10.19 -2.24 -12.01
N ARG A 236 10.13 -3.59 -12.06
CA ARG A 236 8.91 -4.38 -12.31
C ARG A 236 7.94 -4.51 -11.12
N LYS A 237 8.09 -3.73 -10.05
CA LYS A 237 7.19 -3.82 -8.88
C LYS A 237 5.70 -3.56 -9.20
N GLN A 238 5.39 -3.03 -10.39
CA GLN A 238 4.04 -2.70 -10.84
C GLN A 238 3.54 -3.57 -12.02
N ASP A 239 4.33 -4.52 -12.52
CA ASP A 239 3.94 -5.33 -13.67
C ASP A 239 3.19 -6.61 -13.24
N LEU A 240 2.18 -6.96 -14.03
CA LEU A 240 1.50 -8.25 -13.93
C LEU A 240 2.52 -9.39 -14.15
N PRO A 241 2.34 -10.55 -13.49
CA PRO A 241 3.21 -11.70 -13.72
C PRO A 241 3.04 -12.20 -15.16
N ASP A 242 4.11 -12.76 -15.73
CA ASP A 242 4.13 -13.30 -17.10
C ASP A 242 3.12 -14.44 -17.30
N THR A 243 2.79 -15.12 -16.21
CA THR A 243 1.77 -16.17 -16.16
C THR A 243 0.89 -15.96 -14.93
N VAL A 244 -0.42 -15.98 -15.13
CA VAL A 244 -1.41 -16.06 -14.06
C VAL A 244 -2.11 -17.41 -14.15
N ARG A 245 -2.14 -18.15 -13.05
CA ARG A 245 -2.93 -19.38 -12.95
C ARG A 245 -4.21 -19.11 -12.20
N VAL A 246 -5.33 -19.58 -12.74
CA VAL A 246 -6.66 -19.39 -12.14
C VAL A 246 -7.48 -20.67 -12.13
N ALA A 247 -8.42 -20.77 -11.21
CA ALA A 247 -9.39 -21.86 -11.14
C ALA A 247 -10.80 -21.29 -10.91
N PHE A 248 -11.83 -22.07 -11.24
CA PHE A 248 -13.20 -21.66 -11.00
C PHE A 248 -13.45 -21.42 -9.50
N GLU A 249 -14.18 -20.35 -9.17
CA GLU A 249 -14.48 -19.92 -7.79
C GLU A 249 -13.27 -19.62 -6.89
N MET A 250 -12.08 -19.42 -7.46
CA MET A 250 -10.92 -18.99 -6.66
C MET A 250 -11.10 -17.55 -6.16
N LYS A 251 -10.56 -17.26 -4.97
CA LYS A 251 -10.48 -15.89 -4.45
C LYS A 251 -9.32 -15.15 -5.11
N VAL A 252 -9.60 -13.99 -5.70
CA VAL A 252 -8.60 -13.10 -6.33
C VAL A 252 -8.72 -11.69 -5.78
N MET A 253 -7.58 -10.98 -5.80
CA MET A 253 -7.53 -9.54 -5.59
C MET A 253 -7.21 -8.89 -6.94
N VAL A 254 -8.01 -7.91 -7.35
CA VAL A 254 -7.75 -7.12 -8.56
C VAL A 254 -6.60 -6.16 -8.23
N THR A 255 -5.56 -6.16 -9.06
CA THR A 255 -4.34 -5.36 -8.90
C THR A 255 -4.18 -4.37 -10.04
#